data_AF-A0AA38PDW2-F1
#
_entry.id   AF-A0AA38PDW2-F1
#
_cell.length_a   1.000
_cell.length_b   1.000
_cell.length_c   1.000
_cell.angle_alpha   90.00
_cell.angle_beta   90.00
_cell.angle_gamma   90.00
#
_symmetry.space_group_name_H-M   'P 1'
#
loop_
_entity.id
_entity.type
_entity.pdbx_description
1 polymer ?
#
loop_
_entity_poly.entity_id
_entity_poly.type
_entity_poly.pdbx_seq_one_letter_code
_entity_poly.pdbx_strand_id
1 'polypeptide(L)'
;RHFSFDNWGGISSFTGFDNFYGVDNFSGIVSDQVVVEQQEEVVCHAVDIEIVQQKLLVLQEMAKQIITEQVCEVETQTVVFQQFLSSCSHFSSDLLRTSGHQVGYDSAIVSHYGSFFNADGSLSTYDLGFSGSDVGQSVVVPSGSNWNIATSPVSAGNAFNAALSAATGSA
;
A
#
# COMPACT_ATOMS: atom_id res chain seq x y z
N ARG A 1 10.61 -21.91 -6.84
CA ARG A 1 11.63 -21.82 -5.78
C ARG A 1 11.25 -20.62 -4.95
N HIS A 2 10.89 -20.86 -3.72
CA HIS A 2 10.32 -19.87 -2.82
C HIS A 2 11.45 -19.21 -2.03
N PHE A 3 11.42 -17.89 -1.86
CA PHE A 3 12.50 -17.13 -1.22
C PHE A 3 11.96 -16.57 0.10
N SER A 4 12.43 -17.17 1.19
CA SER A 4 12.09 -16.76 2.55
C SER A 4 13.05 -15.68 3.01
N PHE A 5 12.50 -14.64 3.65
CA PHE A 5 13.31 -13.66 4.37
C PHE A 5 13.38 -13.96 5.86
N ASP A 6 12.63 -14.93 6.38
CA ASP A 6 12.73 -15.34 7.78
C ASP A 6 14.16 -15.76 8.16
N ASN A 7 14.74 -15.05 9.13
CA ASN A 7 16.13 -15.21 9.58
C ASN A 7 17.18 -15.10 8.45
N TRP A 8 16.88 -14.38 7.36
CA TRP A 8 17.78 -14.24 6.22
C TRP A 8 19.13 -13.66 6.64
N GLY A 9 20.21 -14.28 6.14
CA GLY A 9 21.58 -13.88 6.48
C GLY A 9 21.97 -14.08 7.96
N GLY A 10 21.13 -14.72 8.78
CA GLY A 10 21.35 -14.84 10.22
C GLY A 10 21.11 -13.54 11.00
N ILE A 11 20.42 -12.56 10.39
CA ILE A 11 20.11 -11.27 11.01
C ILE A 11 18.82 -11.42 11.84
N SER A 12 18.88 -11.04 13.12
CA SER A 12 17.77 -11.27 14.06
C SER A 12 16.52 -10.42 13.78
N SER A 13 16.65 -9.24 13.15
CA SER A 13 15.50 -8.43 12.77
C SER A 13 14.67 -9.02 11.63
N PHE A 14 15.14 -10.11 11.01
CA PHE A 14 14.35 -10.90 10.07
C PHE A 14 13.58 -12.05 10.73
N THR A 15 13.70 -12.29 12.04
CA THR A 15 12.91 -13.31 12.72
C THR A 15 11.42 -12.99 12.59
N GLY A 16 10.65 -13.91 12.03
CA GLY A 16 9.21 -13.78 11.80
C GLY A 16 8.84 -12.90 10.61
N PHE A 17 9.79 -12.50 9.75
CA PHE A 17 9.52 -11.58 8.63
C PHE A 17 8.40 -12.11 7.71
N ASP A 18 8.44 -13.39 7.39
CA ASP A 18 7.45 -14.02 6.50
C ASP A 18 6.07 -14.16 7.17
N ASN A 19 5.85 -13.75 8.42
CA ASN A 19 4.52 -13.78 9.05
C ASN A 19 3.55 -12.75 8.45
N PHE A 20 4.06 -11.68 7.83
CA PHE A 20 3.18 -10.63 7.32
C PHE A 20 2.53 -11.03 5.99
N TYR A 21 3.26 -11.63 5.04
CA TYR A 21 2.67 -12.09 3.76
C TYR A 21 2.98 -13.55 3.41
N GLY A 22 3.83 -14.24 4.15
CA GLY A 22 4.30 -15.58 3.81
C GLY A 22 5.50 -15.57 2.87
N VAL A 23 6.16 -16.72 2.79
CA VAL A 23 7.36 -16.98 1.96
C VAL A 23 7.10 -16.78 0.45
N ASP A 24 5.83 -16.85 0.04
CA ASP A 24 5.43 -16.90 -1.38
C ASP A 24 4.74 -15.63 -1.86
N ASN A 25 4.60 -14.64 -0.99
CA ASN A 25 3.88 -13.41 -1.30
C ASN A 25 4.64 -12.20 -0.77
N PHE A 26 5.94 -12.14 -1.04
CA PHE A 26 6.78 -11.01 -0.63
C PHE A 26 6.15 -9.64 -0.96
N SER A 27 5.49 -9.53 -2.11
CA SER A 27 4.85 -8.30 -2.57
C SER A 27 3.45 -8.05 -1.98
N GLY A 28 2.88 -8.95 -1.18
CA GLY A 28 1.57 -8.74 -0.56
C GLY A 28 0.40 -8.66 -1.55
N ILE A 29 0.44 -9.44 -2.65
CA ILE A 29 -0.70 -9.58 -3.56
C ILE A 29 -1.86 -10.21 -2.77
N VAL A 30 -3.01 -9.54 -2.81
CA VAL A 30 -4.25 -10.05 -2.23
C VAL A 30 -4.93 -10.95 -3.27
N SER A 31 -5.37 -12.15 -2.88
CA SER A 31 -6.11 -13.03 -3.79
C SER A 31 -7.58 -12.65 -3.89
N ASP A 32 -8.20 -12.33 -2.75
CA ASP A 32 -9.62 -12.03 -2.62
C ASP A 32 -9.84 -10.77 -1.77
N GLN A 33 -10.86 -10.00 -2.11
CA GLN A 33 -11.29 -8.82 -1.37
C GLN A 33 -12.70 -9.02 -0.81
N VAL A 34 -12.96 -8.46 0.36
CA VAL A 34 -14.29 -8.39 0.97
C VAL A 34 -14.72 -6.93 0.96
N VAL A 35 -15.63 -6.60 0.03
CA VAL A 35 -16.23 -5.27 -0.04
C VAL A 35 -17.30 -5.14 1.04
N VAL A 36 -17.16 -4.16 1.91
CA VAL A 36 -18.10 -3.92 3.00
C VAL A 36 -19.18 -2.93 2.59
N GLU A 37 -20.42 -3.22 2.97
CA GLU A 37 -21.53 -2.27 2.84
C GLU A 37 -21.36 -1.13 3.86
N GLN A 38 -21.42 0.10 3.38
CA GLN A 38 -21.27 1.28 4.23
C GLN A 38 -22.65 1.85 4.57
N GLN A 39 -22.81 2.31 5.81
CA GLN A 39 -24.05 2.97 6.26
C GLN A 39 -24.25 4.32 5.55
N GLU A 40 -23.15 5.02 5.28
CA GLU A 40 -23.12 6.25 4.48
C GLU A 40 -22.24 6.00 3.25
N GLU A 41 -22.72 6.38 2.07
CA GLU A 41 -21.97 6.21 0.83
C GLU A 41 -20.75 7.13 0.81
N VAL A 42 -19.55 6.53 0.72
CA VAL A 42 -18.32 7.28 0.45
C VAL A 42 -18.22 7.57 -1.04
N VAL A 43 -18.09 8.85 -1.40
CA VAL A 43 -18.00 9.35 -2.77
C VAL A 43 -16.67 10.07 -2.97
N CYS A 44 -16.02 9.92 -4.12
CA CYS A 44 -14.84 10.72 -4.42
C CYS A 44 -15.20 12.20 -4.64
N HIS A 45 -14.35 13.11 -4.20
CA HIS A 45 -14.52 14.54 -4.39
C HIS A 45 -13.36 15.12 -5.21
N ALA A 46 -13.69 16.03 -6.13
CA ALA A 46 -12.69 16.80 -6.82
C ALA A 46 -12.02 17.78 -5.84
N VAL A 47 -10.70 17.65 -5.70
CA VAL A 47 -9.83 18.56 -4.93
C VAL A 47 -8.63 18.90 -5.80
N ASP A 48 -7.94 20.00 -5.48
CA ASP A 48 -6.72 20.36 -6.20
C ASP A 48 -5.69 19.23 -6.09
N ILE A 49 -5.09 18.87 -7.23
CA ILE A 49 -4.15 17.74 -7.30
C ILE A 49 -2.95 17.94 -6.38
N GLU A 50 -2.54 19.19 -6.16
CA GLU A 50 -1.44 19.54 -5.24
C GLU A 50 -1.78 19.13 -3.80
N ILE A 51 -3.03 19.27 -3.35
CA ILE A 51 -3.46 18.85 -2.02
C ILE A 51 -3.35 17.33 -1.87
N VAL A 52 -3.68 16.57 -2.92
CA VAL A 52 -3.50 15.11 -2.93
C VAL A 52 -2.01 14.76 -2.88
N GLN A 53 -1.19 15.42 -3.70
CA GLN A 53 0.26 15.20 -3.74
C GLN A 53 0.94 15.50 -2.40
N GLN A 54 0.55 16.56 -1.71
CA GLN A 54 1.05 16.89 -0.37
C GLN A 54 0.77 15.76 0.63
N LYS A 55 -0.45 15.22 0.63
CA LYS A 55 -0.82 14.08 1.52
C LYS A 55 -0.01 12.83 1.19
N LEU A 56 0.15 12.50 -0.09
CA LEU A 56 0.95 11.35 -0.52
C LEU A 56 2.43 11.52 -0.17
N LEU A 57 2.97 12.74 -0.27
CA LEU A 57 4.35 13.04 0.14
C LEU A 57 4.54 12.83 1.65
N VAL A 58 3.56 13.21 2.47
CA VAL A 58 3.61 12.94 3.91
C VAL A 58 3.67 11.43 4.19
N LEU A 59 2.85 10.62 3.51
CA LEU A 59 2.90 9.16 3.66
C LEU A 59 4.26 8.58 3.22
N GLN A 60 4.86 9.14 2.16
CA GLN A 60 6.19 8.75 1.69
C GLN A 60 7.27 9.04 2.74
N GLU A 61 7.29 10.24 3.33
CA GLU A 61 8.27 10.58 4.37
C GLU A 61 8.02 9.82 5.67
N MET A 62 6.76 9.54 6.00
CA MET A 62 6.39 8.74 7.17
C MET A 62 6.88 7.29 7.02
N ALA A 63 6.79 6.69 5.83
CA ALA A 63 7.36 5.37 5.57
C ALA A 63 8.88 5.37 5.79
N LYS A 64 9.59 6.41 5.33
CA LYS A 64 11.03 6.57 5.59
C LYS A 64 11.30 6.69 7.08
N GLN A 65 10.56 7.55 7.77
CA GLN A 65 10.70 7.77 9.21
C GLN A 65 10.56 6.46 10.00
N ILE A 66 9.49 5.70 9.76
CA ILE A 66 9.23 4.39 10.38
C ILE A 66 10.44 3.46 10.18
N ILE A 67 10.87 3.29 8.94
CA ILE A 67 11.96 2.36 8.61
C ILE A 67 13.28 2.81 9.25
N THR A 68 13.62 4.10 9.17
CA THR A 68 14.91 4.60 9.67
C THR A 68 15.00 4.69 11.19
N GLU A 69 13.87 4.88 11.87
CA GLU A 69 13.83 4.99 13.33
C GLU A 69 13.61 3.63 14.02
N GLN A 70 12.94 2.67 13.37
CA GLN A 70 12.54 1.40 14.00
C GLN A 70 13.32 0.16 13.52
N VAL A 71 14.05 0.26 12.42
CA VAL A 71 14.89 -0.84 11.90
C VAL A 71 16.35 -0.41 11.95
N CYS A 72 17.20 -1.13 12.65
CA CYS A 72 18.61 -0.77 12.81
C CYS A 72 19.49 -1.29 11.67
N GLU A 73 19.20 -2.49 11.18
CA GLU A 73 20.02 -3.17 10.17
C GLU A 73 19.67 -2.66 8.77
N VAL A 74 20.68 -2.24 8.02
CA VAL A 74 20.52 -1.66 6.67
C VAL A 74 19.96 -2.66 5.67
N GLU A 75 20.28 -3.94 5.84
CA GLU A 75 19.72 -5.03 5.06
C GLU A 75 18.21 -5.16 5.30
N THR A 76 17.77 -5.11 6.56
CA THR A 76 16.35 -5.18 6.92
C THR A 76 15.60 -3.94 6.48
N GLN A 77 16.18 -2.74 6.63
CA GLN A 77 15.61 -1.51 6.07
C GLN A 77 15.36 -1.63 4.56
N THR A 78 16.36 -2.15 3.84
CA THR A 78 16.30 -2.33 2.37
C THR A 78 15.17 -3.29 1.98
N VAL A 79 15.10 -4.45 2.65
CA VAL A 79 14.09 -5.47 2.35
C VAL A 79 12.68 -4.99 2.70
N VAL A 80 12.47 -4.39 3.87
CA VAL A 80 11.17 -3.85 4.29
C VAL A 80 10.71 -2.74 3.34
N PHE A 81 11.59 -1.83 2.95
CA PHE A 81 11.24 -0.77 2.02
C PHE A 81 10.88 -1.33 0.64
N GLN A 82 11.63 -2.33 0.15
CA GLN A 82 11.32 -2.98 -1.12
C GLN A 82 9.98 -3.72 -1.06
N GLN A 83 9.65 -4.36 0.06
CA GLN A 83 8.33 -4.97 0.27
C GLN A 83 7.22 -3.91 0.19
N PHE A 84 7.36 -2.79 0.91
CA PHE A 84 6.41 -1.67 0.87
C PHE A 84 6.18 -1.15 -0.56
N LEU A 85 7.25 -0.86 -1.32
CA LEU A 85 7.15 -0.41 -2.71
C LEU A 85 6.43 -1.43 -3.60
N SER A 86 6.76 -2.71 -3.45
CA SER A 86 6.16 -3.79 -4.21
C SER A 86 4.66 -3.92 -3.91
N SER A 87 4.28 -3.83 -2.63
CA SER A 87 2.89 -3.88 -2.18
C SER A 87 2.06 -2.72 -2.69
N CYS A 88 2.59 -1.49 -2.65
CA CYS A 88 1.89 -0.33 -3.21
C CYS A 88 1.69 -0.44 -4.73
N SER A 89 2.57 -1.14 -5.45
CA SER A 89 2.51 -1.20 -6.91
C SER A 89 1.26 -1.92 -7.45
N HIS A 90 0.71 -2.88 -6.71
CA HIS A 90 -0.46 -3.68 -7.13
C HIS A 90 -1.71 -2.83 -7.35
N PHE A 91 -1.85 -1.74 -6.60
CA PHE A 91 -2.98 -0.81 -6.74
C PHE A 91 -3.06 -0.18 -8.14
N SER A 92 -1.95 -0.15 -8.88
CA SER A 92 -1.95 0.27 -10.29
C SER A 92 -2.87 -0.60 -11.15
N SER A 93 -2.87 -1.92 -10.92
CA SER A 93 -3.73 -2.86 -11.64
C SER A 93 -5.21 -2.69 -11.27
N ASP A 94 -5.49 -2.30 -10.02
CA ASP A 94 -6.85 -1.96 -9.60
C ASP A 94 -7.32 -0.70 -10.30
N LEU A 95 -6.51 0.37 -10.29
CA LEU A 95 -6.81 1.64 -10.97
C LEU A 95 -7.08 1.44 -12.47
N LEU A 96 -6.37 0.52 -13.11
CA LEU A 96 -6.56 0.13 -14.51
C LEU A 96 -7.72 -0.84 -14.73
N ARG A 97 -8.34 -1.35 -13.66
CA ARG A 97 -9.42 -2.35 -13.66
C ARG A 97 -9.02 -3.68 -14.30
N THR A 98 -7.76 -4.10 -14.12
CA THR A 98 -7.21 -5.33 -14.70
C THR A 98 -6.89 -6.43 -13.69
N SER A 99 -6.88 -6.12 -12.39
CA SER A 99 -6.61 -7.10 -11.32
C SER A 99 -7.77 -8.07 -11.09
N GLY A 100 -9.00 -7.68 -11.44
CA GLY A 100 -10.23 -8.36 -10.99
C GLY A 100 -10.73 -7.87 -9.63
N HIS A 101 -9.97 -7.02 -8.94
CA HIS A 101 -10.39 -6.36 -7.70
C HIS A 101 -11.06 -5.00 -7.96
N GLN A 102 -11.66 -4.43 -6.91
CA GLN A 102 -12.30 -3.12 -6.94
C GLN A 102 -11.27 -2.07 -6.53
N VAL A 103 -11.41 -0.86 -7.07
CA VAL A 103 -10.58 0.28 -6.65
C VAL A 103 -11.10 0.78 -5.31
N GLY A 104 -10.42 0.38 -4.24
CA GLY A 104 -10.79 0.72 -2.87
C GLY A 104 -9.60 0.72 -1.94
N TYR A 105 -9.88 0.83 -0.64
CA TYR A 105 -8.89 0.72 0.42
C TYR A 105 -9.46 -0.09 1.58
N ASP A 106 -8.60 -0.75 2.34
CA ASP A 106 -9.01 -1.47 3.53
C ASP A 106 -9.27 -0.49 4.69
N SER A 107 -10.53 -0.35 5.06
CA SER A 107 -10.97 0.59 6.10
C SER A 107 -10.53 0.20 7.50
N ALA A 108 -10.36 -1.10 7.78
CA ALA A 108 -9.86 -1.56 9.07
C ALA A 108 -8.38 -1.19 9.21
N ILE A 109 -7.57 -1.44 8.17
CA ILE A 109 -6.14 -1.09 8.19
C ILE A 109 -5.92 0.42 8.24
N VAL A 110 -6.59 1.20 7.37
CA VAL A 110 -6.36 2.65 7.31
C VAL A 110 -6.77 3.34 8.61
N SER A 111 -7.71 2.76 9.39
CA SER A 111 -8.17 3.34 10.67
C SER A 111 -7.07 3.48 11.72
N HIS A 112 -5.95 2.74 11.58
CA HIS A 112 -4.81 2.80 12.48
C HIS A 112 -3.88 4.00 12.25
N TYR A 113 -4.13 4.87 11.27
CA TYR A 113 -3.23 6.01 10.97
C TYR A 113 -2.93 6.89 12.20
N GLY A 114 -3.92 7.05 13.10
CA GLY A 114 -3.75 7.83 14.34
C GLY A 114 -2.85 7.15 15.38
N SER A 115 -2.62 5.84 15.24
CA SER A 115 -1.83 5.03 16.17
C SER A 115 -0.34 4.99 15.83
N PHE A 116 0.10 5.67 14.76
CA PHE A 116 1.51 5.75 14.39
C PHE A 116 2.37 6.54 15.38
N PHE A 117 1.77 7.44 16.15
CA PHE A 117 2.49 8.32 17.07
C PHE A 117 1.92 8.23 18.48
N ASN A 118 2.81 8.33 19.46
CA ASN A 118 2.46 8.55 20.86
C ASN A 118 1.99 10.00 21.06
N ALA A 119 1.42 10.29 22.22
CA ALA A 119 0.95 11.63 22.57
C ALA A 119 2.08 12.70 22.61
N ASP A 120 3.33 12.27 22.76
CA ASP A 120 4.53 13.13 22.73
C ASP A 120 5.07 13.36 21.30
N GLY A 121 4.45 12.76 20.28
CA GLY A 121 4.85 12.86 18.88
C GLY A 121 5.95 11.88 18.47
N SER A 122 6.45 11.01 19.36
CA SER A 122 7.37 9.94 18.97
C SER A 122 6.62 8.86 18.19
N LEU A 123 7.34 8.10 17.34
CA LEU A 123 6.74 6.91 16.72
C LEU A 123 6.32 5.91 17.80
N SER A 124 5.14 5.34 17.60
CA SER A 124 4.61 4.23 18.39
C SER A 124 5.35 2.95 18.06
N THR A 125 5.66 2.15 19.09
CA THR A 125 6.20 0.79 18.95
C THR A 125 5.16 -0.28 19.28
N TYR A 126 3.88 0.11 19.39
CA TYR A 126 2.81 -0.81 19.70
C TYR A 126 2.45 -1.67 18.49
N ASP A 127 2.23 -2.96 18.74
CA ASP A 127 1.59 -3.83 17.78
C ASP A 127 0.15 -3.33 17.52
N LEU A 128 -0.16 -3.11 16.25
CA LEU A 128 -1.48 -2.64 15.81
C LEU A 128 -2.52 -3.76 15.78
N GLY A 129 -2.10 -5.01 15.99
CA GLY A 129 -2.99 -6.17 16.16
C GLY A 129 -3.47 -6.79 14.85
N PHE A 130 -2.78 -6.54 13.73
CA PHE A 130 -3.09 -7.13 12.43
C PHE A 130 -1.85 -7.72 11.75
N SER A 131 -2.10 -8.54 10.75
CA SER A 131 -1.12 -9.18 9.87
C SER A 131 -1.45 -8.88 8.41
N GLY A 132 -0.58 -9.26 7.48
CA GLY A 132 -0.85 -9.00 6.07
C GLY A 132 -1.97 -9.88 5.48
N SER A 133 -2.43 -10.94 6.17
CA SER A 133 -3.65 -11.66 5.76
C SER A 133 -4.93 -10.87 6.02
N ASP A 134 -4.89 -9.85 6.87
CA ASP A 134 -6.03 -8.98 7.14
C ASP A 134 -6.26 -7.93 6.04
N VAL A 135 -5.27 -7.75 5.15
CA VAL A 135 -5.38 -6.81 4.02
C VAL A 135 -6.45 -7.28 3.03
N GLY A 136 -7.39 -6.40 2.72
CA GLY A 136 -8.46 -6.66 1.77
C GLY A 136 -9.71 -7.26 2.40
N GLN A 137 -9.75 -7.43 3.72
CA GLN A 137 -10.89 -7.99 4.44
C GLN A 137 -11.96 -6.95 4.84
N SER A 138 -11.70 -5.66 4.66
CA SER A 138 -12.66 -4.59 4.96
C SER A 138 -12.62 -3.46 3.92
N VAL A 139 -12.76 -3.82 2.65
CA VAL A 139 -12.59 -2.89 1.51
C VAL A 139 -13.78 -1.96 1.37
N VAL A 140 -13.49 -0.66 1.46
CA VAL A 140 -14.39 0.43 1.08
C VAL A 140 -14.10 0.80 -0.37
N VAL A 141 -15.15 0.83 -1.20
CA VAL A 141 -15.08 1.24 -2.61
C VAL A 141 -15.79 2.58 -2.77
N PRO A 142 -15.04 3.69 -2.90
CA PRO A 142 -15.65 4.99 -3.15
C PRO A 142 -16.40 5.02 -4.48
N SER A 143 -17.60 5.61 -4.48
CA SER A 143 -18.37 5.85 -5.70
C SER A 143 -18.02 7.21 -6.33
N GLY A 144 -18.71 7.60 -7.40
CA GLY A 144 -18.54 8.90 -8.05
C GLY A 144 -17.39 9.00 -9.07
N SER A 145 -16.65 7.91 -9.30
CA SER A 145 -15.63 7.84 -10.34
C SER A 145 -16.21 8.13 -11.73
N ASN A 146 -15.43 8.82 -12.58
CA ASN A 146 -15.76 9.06 -13.99
C ASN A 146 -15.43 7.86 -14.91
N TRP A 147 -15.22 6.67 -14.35
CA TRP A 147 -14.87 5.48 -15.13
C TRP A 147 -15.97 5.13 -16.13
N ASN A 148 -15.61 5.09 -17.40
CA ASN A 148 -16.45 4.67 -18.50
C ASN A 148 -15.88 3.38 -19.11
N ILE A 149 -16.67 2.31 -19.11
CA ILE A 149 -16.22 0.99 -19.56
C ILE A 149 -15.75 0.94 -21.02
N ALA A 150 -16.25 1.84 -21.88
CA ALA A 150 -15.90 1.86 -23.30
C ALA A 150 -14.61 2.66 -23.58
N THR A 151 -14.34 3.72 -22.84
CA THR A 151 -13.25 4.67 -23.15
C THR A 151 -12.13 4.70 -22.11
N SER A 152 -12.45 4.52 -20.83
CA SER A 152 -11.49 4.64 -19.74
C SER A 152 -10.36 3.62 -19.77
N PRO A 153 -10.54 2.34 -20.20
CA PRO A 153 -9.43 1.39 -20.28
C PRO A 153 -8.25 1.92 -21.13
N VAL A 154 -8.56 2.50 -22.29
CA VAL A 154 -7.54 3.06 -23.20
C VAL A 154 -6.93 4.33 -22.61
N SER A 155 -7.75 5.28 -22.14
CA SER A 155 -7.23 6.55 -21.63
C SER A 155 -6.43 6.39 -20.33
N ALA A 156 -6.86 5.50 -19.43
CA ALA A 156 -6.13 5.19 -18.19
C ALA A 156 -4.81 4.46 -18.49
N GLY A 157 -4.81 3.52 -19.44
CA GLY A 157 -3.59 2.86 -19.92
C GLY A 157 -2.59 3.86 -20.53
N ASN A 158 -3.06 4.81 -21.34
CA ASN A 158 -2.21 5.88 -21.88
C ASN A 158 -1.61 6.75 -20.76
N ALA A 159 -2.41 7.13 -19.75
CA ALA A 159 -1.93 7.90 -18.61
C ALA A 159 -0.88 7.12 -17.80
N PHE A 160 -1.12 5.83 -17.54
CA PHE A 160 -0.17 4.94 -16.87
C PHE A 160 1.16 4.85 -17.63
N ASN A 161 1.12 4.62 -18.94
CA ASN A 161 2.34 4.55 -19.76
C ASN A 161 3.11 5.88 -19.77
N ALA A 162 2.42 7.01 -19.88
CA ALA A 162 3.05 8.32 -19.80
C ALA A 162 3.74 8.56 -18.44
N ALA A 163 3.08 8.15 -17.34
CA ALA A 163 3.66 8.22 -16.00
C ALA A 163 4.90 7.32 -15.86
N LEU A 164 4.84 6.08 -16.38
CA LEU A 164 5.97 5.16 -16.36
C LEU A 164 7.17 5.75 -17.14
N SER A 165 6.94 6.26 -18.35
CA SER A 165 7.99 6.90 -19.16
C SER A 165 8.63 8.10 -18.45
N ALA A 166 7.83 8.93 -17.78
CA ALA A 166 8.33 10.04 -16.99
C ALA A 166 9.16 9.58 -15.79
N ALA A 167 8.73 8.52 -15.09
CA ALA A 167 9.42 7.97 -13.94
C ALA A 167 10.77 7.31 -14.30
N THR A 168 10.88 6.69 -15.47
CA THR A 168 12.11 6.03 -15.94
C THR A 168 13.02 6.94 -16.76
N GLY A 169 12.66 8.21 -16.96
CA GLY A 169 13.50 9.21 -17.63
C GLY A 169 13.70 8.99 -19.14
N SER A 170 12.73 8.40 -19.83
CA SER A 170 12.81 8.23 -21.29
C SER A 170 12.26 9.48 -22.01
N ALA A 171 13.16 10.43 -22.28
CA ALA A 171 13.02 11.42 -23.33
C ALA A 171 13.72 10.92 -24.62
#